data_AF-A0A2P7TKS9-F1
#
_entry.id   AF-A0A2P7TKS9-F1
#
_cell.length_a   1.000
_cell.length_b   1.000
_cell.length_c   1.000
_cell.angle_alpha   90.00
_cell.angle_beta   90.00
_cell.angle_gamma   90.00
#
_symmetry.space_group_name_H-M   'P 1'
#
loop_
_entity.id
_entity.type
_entity.pdbx_description
1 polymer ?
#
loop_
_entity_poly.entity_id
_entity_poly.type
_entity_poly.pdbx_seq_one_letter_code
_entity_poly.pdbx_strand_id
1 'polypeptide(L)'
;MLLTNFNLFISVNMVYMKRLTLCIIIFATSAFVFGNAAFAQFRSADQIQAERLKMLSESSERTTTAGWLYKCNMYDEVTVYYVMPNDEILQTDANGKIHLVGFKDRPPLGREKEFSYMISIVTEPVVTYAVDRYGHVWQRKYPYQEIVGQTESNTSK
;
A
#
# COMPACT_ATOMS: atom_id res chain seq x y z
N MET A 1 -60.31 5.38 40.16
CA MET A 1 -59.83 5.82 38.82
C MET A 1 -58.38 6.35 38.80
N LEU A 2 -57.73 6.58 39.96
CA LEU A 2 -56.34 7.07 40.06
C LEU A 2 -55.27 5.96 40.02
N LEU A 3 -55.55 4.75 40.53
CA LEU A 3 -54.58 3.64 40.56
C LEU A 3 -54.26 3.05 39.17
N THR A 4 -55.23 3.01 38.25
CA THR A 4 -55.06 2.45 36.91
C THR A 4 -54.16 3.31 36.02
N ASN A 5 -54.24 4.64 36.17
CA ASN A 5 -53.40 5.58 35.42
C ASN A 5 -51.92 5.53 35.87
N PHE A 6 -51.67 5.29 37.17
CA PHE A 6 -50.31 5.19 37.71
C PHE A 6 -49.58 3.92 37.24
N ASN A 7 -50.27 2.78 37.21
CA ASN A 7 -49.72 1.52 36.70
C ASN A 7 -49.44 1.56 35.18
N LEU A 8 -50.28 2.27 34.41
CA LEU A 8 -50.04 2.46 32.97
C LEU A 8 -48.78 3.31 32.73
N PHE A 9 -48.60 4.37 33.53
CA PHE A 9 -47.45 5.27 33.42
C PHE A 9 -46.12 4.55 33.76
N ILE A 10 -46.10 3.72 34.80
CA ILE A 10 -44.92 2.90 35.15
C ILE A 10 -44.60 1.87 34.06
N SER A 11 -45.63 1.22 33.51
CA SER A 11 -45.46 0.21 32.45
C SER A 11 -44.87 0.81 31.18
N VAL A 12 -45.39 1.97 30.73
CA VAL A 12 -44.87 2.68 29.55
C VAL A 12 -43.43 3.16 29.78
N ASN A 13 -43.11 3.66 30.97
CA ASN A 13 -41.76 4.12 31.32
C ASN A 13 -40.75 2.97 31.40
N MET A 14 -41.15 1.81 31.94
CA MET A 14 -40.33 0.59 31.94
C MET A 14 -40.08 0.04 30.53
N VAL A 15 -41.07 0.07 29.63
CA VAL A 15 -40.91 -0.36 28.23
C VAL A 15 -39.98 0.59 27.48
N TYR A 16 -40.09 1.90 27.72
CA TYR A 16 -39.22 2.91 27.11
C TYR A 16 -37.77 2.75 27.59
N MET A 17 -37.54 2.59 28.90
CA MET A 17 -36.22 2.33 29.47
C MET A 17 -35.59 1.04 28.91
N LYS A 18 -36.36 -0.06 28.81
CA LYS A 18 -35.85 -1.32 28.24
C LYS A 18 -35.46 -1.18 26.77
N ARG A 19 -36.23 -0.42 25.97
CA ARG A 19 -35.91 -0.17 24.56
C ARG A 19 -34.68 0.74 24.41
N LEU A 20 -34.56 1.76 25.25
CA LEU A 20 -33.41 2.67 25.26
C LEU A 20 -32.10 1.93 25.61
N THR A 21 -32.12 1.08 26.65
CA THR A 21 -30.95 0.28 27.04
C THR A 21 -30.54 -0.69 25.93
N LEU A 22 -31.50 -1.30 25.23
CA LEU A 22 -31.22 -2.19 24.11
C LEU A 22 -30.55 -1.45 22.95
N CYS A 23 -31.02 -0.24 22.61
CA CYS A 23 -30.40 0.60 21.58
C CYS A 23 -28.98 1.03 21.95
N ILE A 24 -28.70 1.36 23.22
CA ILE A 24 -27.35 1.71 23.68
C ILE A 24 -26.40 0.52 23.58
N ILE A 25 -26.86 -0.69 23.92
CA ILE A 25 -26.05 -1.92 23.80
C ILE A 25 -25.73 -2.22 22.33
N ILE A 26 -26.69 -2.07 21.43
CA ILE A 26 -26.48 -2.27 19.98
C ILE A 26 -25.50 -1.22 19.42
N PHE A 27 -25.59 0.03 19.87
CA PHE A 27 -24.67 1.08 19.46
C PHE A 27 -23.24 0.85 19.99
N ALA A 28 -23.09 0.45 21.25
CA ALA A 28 -21.79 0.14 21.84
C ALA A 28 -21.13 -1.10 21.21
N THR A 29 -21.91 -2.15 20.92
CA THR A 29 -21.40 -3.37 20.27
C THR A 29 -21.05 -3.15 18.80
N SER A 30 -21.82 -2.35 18.05
CA SER A 30 -21.46 -1.97 16.69
C SER A 30 -20.19 -1.12 16.65
N ALA A 31 -20.02 -0.13 17.54
CA ALA A 31 -18.79 0.65 17.63
C ALA A 31 -17.54 -0.23 17.92
N PHE A 32 -17.71 -1.31 18.71
CA PHE A 32 -16.61 -2.23 19.02
C PHE A 32 -16.26 -3.17 17.85
N VAL A 33 -17.26 -3.63 17.08
CA VAL A 33 -17.05 -4.49 15.90
C VAL A 33 -16.49 -3.69 14.71
N PHE A 34 -16.98 -2.48 14.48
CA PHE A 34 -16.50 -1.60 13.40
C PHE A 34 -15.17 -0.90 13.75
N GLY A 35 -14.88 -0.68 15.04
CA GLY A 35 -13.61 -0.13 15.49
C GLY A 35 -12.41 -1.05 15.22
N ASN A 36 -12.59 -2.37 15.29
CA ASN A 36 -11.51 -3.34 15.07
C ASN A 36 -11.23 -3.64 13.59
N ALA A 37 -12.23 -3.54 12.70
CA ALA A 37 -12.04 -3.82 11.29
C ALA A 37 -11.18 -2.76 10.58
N ALA A 38 -11.18 -1.51 11.06
CA ALA A 38 -10.39 -0.42 10.50
C ALA A 38 -8.90 -0.46 10.89
N PHE A 39 -8.54 -1.17 11.96
CA PHE A 39 -7.16 -1.28 12.45
C PHE A 39 -6.43 -2.55 11.99
N ALA A 40 -7.11 -3.47 11.28
CA ALA A 40 -6.57 -4.77 10.95
C ALA A 40 -5.48 -4.79 9.85
N GLN A 41 -5.07 -3.66 9.28
CA GLN A 41 -4.10 -3.67 8.15
C GLN A 41 -3.06 -2.55 8.14
N PHE A 42 -2.85 -1.82 9.25
CA PHE A 42 -1.69 -0.92 9.32
C PHE A 42 -0.45 -1.69 9.77
N ARG A 43 0.15 -2.48 8.87
CA ARG A 43 1.52 -2.97 9.08
C ARG A 43 2.44 -1.74 9.13
N SER A 44 3.33 -1.67 10.12
CA SER A 44 4.28 -0.56 10.18
C SER A 44 5.21 -0.63 8.96
N ALA A 45 5.65 0.53 8.46
CA ALA A 45 6.59 0.60 7.34
C ALA A 45 7.86 -0.22 7.62
N ASP A 46 8.28 -0.28 8.89
CA ASP A 46 9.42 -1.07 9.36
C ASP A 46 9.24 -2.57 9.18
N GLN A 47 8.03 -3.11 9.44
CA GLN A 47 7.73 -4.53 9.22
C GLN A 47 7.80 -4.89 7.74
N ILE A 48 7.27 -4.02 6.87
CA ILE A 48 7.30 -4.22 5.41
C ILE A 48 8.74 -4.19 4.89
N GLN A 49 9.56 -3.27 5.38
CA GLN A 49 10.98 -3.22 5.02
C GLN A 49 11.73 -4.47 5.47
N ALA A 50 11.54 -4.92 6.72
CA ALA A 50 12.20 -6.11 7.24
C ALA A 50 11.83 -7.39 6.46
N GLU A 51 10.56 -7.54 6.07
CA GLU A 51 10.10 -8.66 5.23
C GLU A 51 10.75 -8.62 3.85
N ARG A 52 10.82 -7.44 3.22
CA ARG A 52 11.45 -7.23 1.91
C ARG A 52 12.95 -7.50 1.92
N LEU A 53 13.64 -7.02 2.95
CA LEU A 53 15.06 -7.31 3.18
C LEU A 53 15.29 -8.81 3.36
N LYS A 54 14.42 -9.49 4.11
CA LYS A 54 14.46 -10.95 4.28
C LYS A 54 14.27 -11.67 2.94
N MET A 55 13.28 -11.30 2.13
CA MET A 55 13.07 -11.87 0.79
C MET A 55 14.28 -11.68 -0.13
N LEU A 56 14.92 -10.51 -0.06
CA LEU A 56 16.17 -10.23 -0.78
C LEU A 56 17.30 -11.18 -0.35
N SER A 57 17.41 -11.43 0.96
CA SER A 57 18.46 -12.28 1.53
C SER A 57 18.27 -13.77 1.24
N GLU A 58 17.02 -14.22 1.08
CA GLU A 58 16.70 -15.63 0.82
C GLU A 58 16.83 -15.98 -0.67
N SER A 59 16.50 -15.06 -1.57
CA SER A 59 16.56 -15.31 -3.01
C SER A 59 16.67 -14.01 -3.81
N SER A 60 17.91 -13.57 -4.04
CA SER A 60 18.20 -12.38 -4.86
C SER A 60 18.22 -12.70 -6.36
N GLU A 61 18.71 -13.86 -6.80
CA GLU A 61 18.81 -14.16 -8.23
C GLU A 61 17.47 -14.64 -8.82
N ARG A 62 17.15 -14.18 -10.03
CA ARG A 62 15.99 -14.60 -10.83
C ARG A 62 16.46 -15.14 -12.18
N THR A 63 15.66 -16.01 -12.79
CA THR A 63 16.03 -16.68 -14.04
C THR A 63 15.54 -15.95 -15.29
N THR A 64 14.57 -15.05 -15.17
CA THR A 64 13.97 -14.34 -16.30
C THR A 64 13.35 -13.01 -15.90
N THR A 65 13.32 -12.06 -16.83
CA THR A 65 12.53 -10.81 -16.75
C THR A 65 11.26 -10.89 -17.61
N ALA A 66 11.00 -12.01 -18.29
CA ALA A 66 9.84 -12.15 -19.17
C ALA A 66 8.51 -11.91 -18.44
N GLY A 67 7.59 -11.20 -19.09
CA GLY A 67 6.29 -10.83 -18.48
C GLY A 67 6.34 -9.61 -17.57
N TRP A 68 7.41 -8.80 -17.64
CA TRP A 68 7.48 -7.48 -16.99
C TRP A 68 6.29 -6.60 -17.41
N LEU A 69 5.79 -5.76 -16.50
CA LEU A 69 4.72 -4.78 -16.75
C LEU A 69 5.27 -3.46 -17.29
N TYR A 70 6.32 -2.97 -16.64
CA TYR A 70 7.01 -1.74 -17.03
C TYR A 70 8.52 -1.95 -17.03
N LYS A 71 9.18 -1.36 -18.03
CA LYS A 71 10.64 -1.32 -18.13
C LYS A 71 11.06 0.13 -17.92
N CYS A 72 11.79 0.38 -16.85
CA CYS A 72 12.27 1.71 -16.48
C CYS A 72 13.70 1.85 -16.99
N ASN A 73 13.88 2.64 -18.06
CA ASN A 73 15.18 2.97 -18.61
C ASN A 73 15.67 4.25 -17.92
N MET A 74 16.76 4.15 -17.16
CA MET A 74 17.37 5.31 -16.50
C MET A 74 18.25 6.07 -17.50
N TYR A 75 18.45 7.36 -17.29
CA TYR A 75 19.26 8.22 -18.16
C TYR A 75 20.78 8.05 -17.96
N ASP A 76 21.21 7.14 -17.07
CA ASP A 76 22.61 6.76 -16.92
C ASP A 76 23.09 5.76 -17.99
N GLU A 77 22.24 5.45 -18.98
CA GLU A 77 22.47 4.57 -20.14
C GLU A 77 22.78 3.10 -19.81
N VAL A 78 22.92 2.74 -18.53
CA VAL A 78 23.33 1.41 -18.07
C VAL A 78 22.24 0.77 -17.20
N THR A 79 21.52 1.55 -16.41
CA THR A 79 20.59 1.02 -15.42
C THR A 79 19.21 0.83 -16.03
N VAL A 80 18.71 -0.41 -15.98
CA VAL A 80 17.36 -0.78 -16.38
C VAL A 80 16.69 -1.55 -15.26
N TYR A 81 15.51 -1.10 -14.85
CA TYR A 81 14.67 -1.80 -13.87
C TYR A 81 13.43 -2.38 -14.54
N TYR A 82 13.11 -3.64 -14.24
CA TYR A 82 11.90 -4.31 -14.69
C TYR A 82 10.91 -4.40 -13.54
N VAL A 83 9.74 -3.80 -13.72
CA VAL A 83 8.62 -3.87 -12.79
C VAL A 83 7.80 -5.11 -13.13
N MET A 84 7.75 -6.08 -12.22
CA MET A 84 7.06 -7.35 -12.43
C MET A 84 5.60 -7.31 -11.95
N PRO A 85 4.73 -8.23 -12.41
CA PRO A 85 3.32 -8.29 -11.99
C PRO A 85 3.11 -8.59 -10.49
N ASN A 86 4.10 -9.23 -9.86
CA ASN A 86 4.12 -9.53 -8.43
C ASN A 86 4.72 -8.41 -7.57
N ASP A 87 4.85 -7.20 -8.14
CA ASP A 87 5.48 -6.03 -7.52
C ASP A 87 6.98 -6.18 -7.23
N GLU A 88 7.66 -7.21 -7.75
CA GLU A 88 9.13 -7.27 -7.71
C GLU A 88 9.76 -6.28 -8.69
N ILE A 89 10.93 -5.76 -8.30
CA ILE A 89 11.78 -4.94 -9.17
C ILE A 89 13.05 -5.70 -9.45
N LEU A 90 13.26 -6.03 -10.72
CA LEU A 90 14.43 -6.77 -11.18
C LEU A 90 15.41 -5.83 -11.89
N GLN A 91 16.71 -6.10 -11.74
CA GLN A 91 17.78 -5.43 -12.47
C GLN A 91 18.67 -6.50 -13.12
N THR A 92 19.15 -6.22 -14.32
CA THR A 92 20.15 -7.06 -14.97
C THR A 92 21.54 -6.45 -14.70
N ASP A 93 22.46 -7.26 -14.19
CA ASP A 93 23.85 -6.83 -14.00
C ASP A 93 24.64 -6.85 -15.31
N ALA A 94 25.88 -6.34 -15.28
CA ALA A 94 26.77 -6.31 -16.45
C ALA A 94 27.14 -7.72 -16.98
N ASN A 95 26.94 -8.77 -16.18
CA ASN A 95 27.21 -10.16 -16.56
C ASN A 95 25.94 -10.87 -17.09
N GLY A 96 24.82 -10.15 -17.19
CA GLY A 96 23.54 -10.68 -17.66
C GLY A 96 22.75 -11.46 -16.61
N LYS A 97 23.18 -11.48 -15.35
CA LYS A 97 22.39 -12.08 -14.25
C LYS A 97 21.29 -11.13 -13.84
N ILE A 98 20.17 -11.70 -13.42
CA ILE A 98 18.98 -10.95 -13.03
C ILE A 98 18.86 -11.01 -11.52
N HIS A 99 18.81 -9.85 -10.89
CA HIS A 99 18.73 -9.70 -9.45
C HIS A 99 17.42 -9.01 -9.06
N LEU A 100 16.76 -9.52 -8.03
CA LEU A 100 15.76 -8.80 -7.28
C LEU A 100 16.48 -7.71 -6.49
N VAL A 101 16.13 -6.46 -6.78
CA VAL A 101 16.77 -5.27 -6.19
C VAL A 101 15.79 -4.42 -5.39
N GLY A 102 14.49 -4.67 -5.53
CA GLY A 102 13.48 -3.77 -4.99
C GLY A 102 12.07 -4.26 -5.12
N PHE A 103 11.14 -3.40 -4.70
CA PHE A 103 9.70 -3.64 -4.76
C PHE A 103 8.96 -2.41 -5.25
N LYS A 104 7.87 -2.64 -5.97
CA LYS A 104 6.90 -1.62 -6.34
C LYS A 104 6.04 -1.28 -5.12
N ASP A 105 5.87 0.01 -4.93
CA ASP A 105 5.13 0.60 -3.82
C ASP A 105 3.99 1.47 -4.31
N ARG A 106 3.06 1.75 -3.40
CA ARG A 106 1.99 2.71 -3.63
C ARG A 106 2.58 4.11 -3.87
N PRO A 107 1.87 5.00 -4.57
CA PRO A 107 2.27 6.39 -4.69
C PRO A 107 2.51 7.06 -3.33
N PRO A 108 3.29 8.16 -3.28
CA PRO A 108 3.51 8.91 -2.05
C PRO A 108 2.17 9.43 -1.51
N LEU A 109 1.99 9.31 -0.19
CA LEU A 109 0.78 9.80 0.48
C LEU A 109 0.55 11.28 0.18
N GLY A 110 -0.65 11.61 -0.30
CA GLY A 110 -1.05 12.96 -0.67
C GLY A 110 -0.63 13.41 -2.09
N ARG A 111 0.09 12.56 -2.84
CA ARG A 111 0.48 12.81 -4.25
C ARG A 111 0.06 11.69 -5.20
N GLU A 112 -0.98 10.94 -4.85
CA GLU A 112 -1.55 9.85 -5.66
C GLU A 112 -2.18 10.35 -6.97
N LYS A 113 -2.45 11.64 -7.07
CA LYS A 113 -2.90 12.29 -8.31
C LYS A 113 -1.76 12.55 -9.29
N GLU A 114 -0.55 12.70 -8.79
CA GLU A 114 0.64 13.05 -9.57
C GLU A 114 1.42 11.80 -9.97
N PHE A 115 1.56 10.85 -9.05
CA PHE A 115 2.31 9.62 -9.26
C PHE A 115 1.42 8.39 -9.35
N SER A 116 1.80 7.48 -10.25
CA SER A 116 1.12 6.21 -10.50
C SER A 116 1.58 5.13 -9.53
N TYR A 117 2.87 5.09 -9.21
CA TYR A 117 3.48 4.15 -8.26
C TYR A 117 4.88 4.61 -7.85
N MET A 118 5.46 3.93 -6.87
CA MET A 118 6.86 4.11 -6.45
C MET A 118 7.68 2.85 -6.71
N ILE A 119 8.98 3.01 -6.91
CA ILE A 119 9.96 1.93 -7.06
C ILE A 119 10.96 2.09 -5.92
N SER A 120 11.00 1.13 -5.01
CA SER A 120 11.93 1.15 -3.86
C SER A 120 13.03 0.13 -4.08
N ILE A 121 14.23 0.62 -4.38
CA ILE A 121 15.45 -0.18 -4.43
C ILE A 121 15.94 -0.36 -2.99
N VAL A 122 16.00 -1.61 -2.53
CA VAL A 122 16.37 -1.98 -1.17
C VAL A 122 17.81 -2.49 -1.06
N THR A 123 18.50 -2.66 -2.18
CA THR A 123 19.95 -2.85 -2.23
C THR A 123 20.65 -1.54 -1.89
N GLU A 124 21.84 -1.60 -1.29
CA GLU A 124 22.62 -0.40 -0.98
C GLU A 124 23.24 0.22 -2.25
N PRO A 125 23.12 1.55 -2.47
CA PRO A 125 22.39 2.51 -1.64
C PRO A 125 20.87 2.39 -1.83
N VAL A 126 20.13 2.46 -0.72
CA VAL A 126 18.66 2.45 -0.75
C VAL A 126 18.17 3.71 -1.45
N VAL A 127 17.52 3.54 -2.60
CA VAL A 127 16.99 4.64 -3.40
C VAL A 127 15.53 4.36 -3.71
N THR A 128 14.72 5.41 -3.67
CA THR A 128 13.33 5.34 -4.10
C THR A 128 13.10 6.25 -5.29
N TYR A 129 12.35 5.77 -6.27
CA TYR A 129 11.87 6.55 -7.39
C TYR A 129 10.34 6.63 -7.36
N ALA A 130 9.77 7.69 -7.93
CA ALA A 130 8.35 7.83 -8.16
C ALA A 130 8.09 7.89 -9.67
N VAL A 131 7.13 7.13 -10.15
CA VAL A 131 6.76 7.13 -11.57
C VAL A 131 5.48 7.92 -11.74
N ASP A 132 5.51 8.95 -12.58
CA ASP A 132 4.32 9.75 -12.87
C ASP A 132 3.37 9.07 -13.86
N ARG A 133 2.26 9.74 -14.21
CA ARG A 133 1.28 9.18 -15.17
C ARG A 133 1.74 9.21 -16.63
N TYR A 134 2.80 9.96 -16.92
CA TYR A 134 3.40 10.07 -18.25
C TYR A 134 4.57 9.08 -18.41
N GLY A 135 4.93 8.36 -17.35
CA GLY A 135 6.01 7.40 -17.32
C GLY A 135 7.37 8.02 -17.01
N HIS A 136 7.45 9.26 -16.54
CA HIS A 136 8.73 9.81 -16.08
C HIS A 136 9.10 9.20 -14.73
N VAL A 137 10.36 8.83 -14.59
CA VAL A 137 10.93 8.29 -13.36
C VAL A 137 11.61 9.42 -12.60
N TRP A 138 11.07 9.77 -11.44
CA TRP A 138 11.55 10.85 -10.58
C TRP A 138 12.35 10.29 -9.41
N GLN A 139 13.57 10.77 -9.19
CA GLN A 139 14.36 10.35 -8.03
C GLN A 139 13.86 11.03 -6.74
N ARG A 140 13.67 10.24 -5.68
CA ARG A 140 13.27 10.75 -4.36
C ARG A 140 14.43 11.43 -3.65
N LYS A 141 14.74 12.65 -4.05
CA LYS A 141 15.41 13.65 -3.20
C LYS A 141 14.33 14.67 -2.86
N TYR A 142 13.68 14.59 -1.70
CA TYR A 142 12.54 15.47 -1.43
C TYR A 142 12.97 16.95 -1.46
N PRO A 143 12.27 17.82 -2.22
CA PRO A 143 11.12 17.55 -3.11
C PRO A 143 11.56 16.88 -4.42
N TYR A 144 10.83 15.93 -5.04
CA TYR A 144 11.26 15.29 -6.31
C TYR A 144 11.62 16.33 -7.40
N GLN A 145 12.92 16.56 -7.67
CA GLN A 145 13.39 17.67 -8.50
C GLN A 145 13.80 17.25 -9.91
N GLU A 146 14.08 15.97 -10.12
CA GLU A 146 14.78 15.50 -11.31
C GLU A 146 14.14 14.24 -11.89
N ILE A 147 13.89 14.28 -13.20
CA ILE A 147 13.54 13.13 -14.00
C ILE A 147 14.83 12.44 -14.39
N VAL A 148 14.98 11.20 -13.95
CA VAL A 148 16.19 10.39 -14.10
C VAL A 148 15.97 9.19 -15.03
N GLY A 149 14.79 9.08 -15.64
CA GLY A 149 14.47 7.99 -16.55
C GLY A 149 13.06 8.04 -17.10
N GLN A 150 12.75 7.06 -17.94
CA GLN A 150 11.46 6.89 -18.60
C GLN A 150 11.01 5.42 -18.51
N THR A 151 9.71 5.21 -18.33
CA THR A 151 9.12 3.87 -18.34
C THR A 151 8.49 3.57 -19.70
N GLU A 152 8.77 2.37 -20.20
CA GLU A 152 8.06 1.74 -21.30
C GLU A 152 7.09 0.72 -20.72
N SER A 153 5.86 0.66 -21.23
CA SER A 153 4.91 -0.38 -20.84
C SER A 153 5.09 -1.61 -21.71
N ASN A 154 4.96 -2.81 -21.13
CA ASN A 154 4.89 -4.04 -21.90
C ASN A 154 3.48 -4.22 -22.46
N THR A 155 3.04 -3.27 -23.28
CA THR A 155 1.84 -3.43 -24.09
C THR A 155 2.23 -4.14 -25.39
N SER A 156 2.77 -5.36 -25.27
CA SER A 156 2.76 -6.26 -26.42
C SER A 156 1.31 -6.64 -26.69
N LYS A 157 0.78 -6.11 -27.79
CA LYS A 157 -0.44 -6.61 -28.44
C LYS A 157 -0.33 -8.09 -28.78
#